data_AF-A0A157ZTJ4-F1
#
_entry.id   AF-A0A157ZTJ4-F1
#
_cell.length_a   1.000
_cell.length_b   1.000
_cell.length_c   1.000
_cell.angle_alpha   90.00
_cell.angle_beta   90.00
_cell.angle_gamma   90.00
#
_symmetry.space_group_name_H-M   'P 1'
#
loop_
_entity.id
_entity.type
_entity.pdbx_description
1 polymer ?
#
loop_
_entity_poly.entity_id
_entity_poly.type
_entity_poly.pdbx_seq_one_letter_code
_entity_poly.pdbx_strand_id
1 'polypeptide(L)'
;MSPNWEIGTASEGFEPIAPHALASVARIDPYIVWANATQYRDLGGMPHGRIPIAIEMKQGGDTAQQFARAIERNGWQNWIWMSALYRDPPPALEATRFCTAHVTREFYARLGTDLAGKFERFTEALAITSHADGRLDRVLAGNTATRAGPGNSIVGVCDEDVAFTHRRFSEDAAGTRTRFLCFWNQNDSADTAATLGYGSELLKHQMDALLSGARLSVEAAQAAQAAGGARVYAFADQEPPATAQGADDADHRNEHDAPLPMIGVQLKKRCRAMRDAFGPCLDAEVLDGVRYIVQRAQEIGGAACHALVSVSAGNAAWQQDGSSLIESALDELTDTGACSVVLPSGNIDMARCRGALTIAQRAVAELRWPVRANASSPSLAEIWFASNNGTPSIDVQIVPPGGVASAWLTLGDIGTYTRGGEAICTVVHLGRGARGNGHMILIALAPTSARSGLRRAAAGEWLIRLRNNARSGVTAHAWMQCDESSDETPLVAPSR
;
A
#
# COMPACT_ATOMS: atom_id res chain seq x y z
N MET A 1 33.83 -3.55 12.19
CA MET A 1 34.15 -4.25 10.92
C MET A 1 33.86 -3.31 9.78
N SER A 2 34.77 -3.23 8.80
CA SER A 2 34.54 -2.45 7.58
C SER A 2 33.40 -3.08 6.79
N PRO A 3 32.50 -2.27 6.20
CA PRO A 3 31.43 -2.82 5.39
C PRO A 3 31.93 -3.45 4.09
N ASN A 4 31.24 -4.49 3.61
CA ASN A 4 31.60 -5.29 2.44
C ASN A 4 30.35 -5.71 1.65
N TRP A 5 30.54 -6.08 0.40
CA TRP A 5 29.46 -6.59 -0.46
C TRP A 5 29.41 -8.12 -0.40
N GLU A 6 28.19 -8.63 -0.36
CA GLU A 6 27.80 -10.03 -0.53
C GLU A 6 26.87 -10.10 -1.74
N ILE A 7 27.07 -11.09 -2.60
CA ILE A 7 26.25 -11.28 -3.80
C ILE A 7 25.66 -12.68 -3.73
N GLY A 8 24.35 -12.74 -3.88
CA GLY A 8 23.59 -13.97 -3.85
C GLY A 8 22.50 -13.99 -4.92
N THR A 9 21.69 -15.03 -4.88
CA THR A 9 20.56 -15.22 -5.81
C THR A 9 19.21 -15.01 -5.11
N ALA A 10 18.15 -14.80 -5.91
CA ALA A 10 16.77 -14.73 -5.41
C ALA A 10 16.40 -15.85 -4.43
N SER A 11 16.85 -17.07 -4.72
CA SER A 11 16.66 -18.25 -3.87
C SER A 11 17.28 -18.09 -2.47
N GLU A 12 18.47 -17.51 -2.39
CA GLU A 12 19.20 -17.33 -1.13
C GLU A 12 18.60 -16.21 -0.27
N GLY A 13 18.04 -15.16 -0.90
CA GLY A 13 17.35 -14.06 -0.22
C GLY A 13 16.10 -14.47 0.56
N PHE A 14 15.63 -15.71 0.37
CA PHE A 14 14.50 -16.29 1.09
C PHE A 14 14.89 -17.48 1.94
N GLU A 15 16.16 -17.71 2.25
CA GLU A 15 16.52 -18.72 3.26
C GLU A 15 16.06 -18.28 4.66
N PRO A 16 15.55 -19.23 5.48
CA PRO A 16 15.32 -20.65 5.21
C PRO A 16 13.94 -20.96 4.59
N ILE A 17 13.18 -19.94 4.20
CA ILE A 17 11.73 -19.98 3.97
C ILE A 17 11.32 -20.76 2.71
N ALA A 18 12.09 -20.76 1.61
CA ALA A 18 12.04 -21.76 0.52
C ALA A 18 12.68 -21.24 -0.79
N PRO A 19 13.98 -21.51 -1.06
CA PRO A 19 14.63 -21.15 -2.32
C PRO A 19 13.92 -21.71 -3.56
N HIS A 20 13.34 -22.92 -3.47
CA HIS A 20 12.69 -23.60 -4.60
C HIS A 20 11.24 -23.18 -4.87
N ALA A 21 10.56 -22.57 -3.89
CA ALA A 21 9.14 -22.27 -4.00
C ALA A 21 8.87 -20.98 -4.81
N LEU A 22 9.83 -20.05 -4.85
CA LEU A 22 9.72 -18.81 -5.62
C LEU A 22 9.87 -19.01 -7.12
N ALA A 23 10.58 -20.04 -7.55
CA ALA A 23 10.68 -20.41 -8.95
C ALA A 23 9.32 -20.80 -9.57
N SER A 24 8.32 -21.13 -8.74
CA SER A 24 6.96 -21.47 -9.20
C SER A 24 6.08 -20.25 -9.51
N VAL A 25 6.49 -19.05 -9.08
CA VAL A 25 5.75 -17.81 -9.28
C VAL A 25 6.47 -16.98 -10.32
N ALA A 26 5.77 -16.67 -11.42
CA ALA A 26 6.39 -16.04 -12.58
C ALA A 26 6.97 -14.65 -12.27
N ARG A 27 6.35 -13.91 -11.34
CA ARG A 27 6.66 -12.51 -11.05
C ARG A 27 6.57 -12.26 -9.55
N ILE A 28 7.72 -12.13 -8.91
CA ILE A 28 7.86 -11.88 -7.47
C ILE A 28 7.92 -10.37 -7.22
N ASP A 29 7.40 -9.93 -6.08
CA ASP A 29 7.55 -8.54 -5.62
C ASP A 29 8.98 -8.31 -5.06
N PRO A 30 9.79 -7.44 -5.67
CA PRO A 30 11.17 -7.18 -5.23
C PRO A 30 11.27 -6.67 -3.79
N TYR A 31 10.21 -6.06 -3.26
CA TYR A 31 10.20 -5.60 -1.88
C TYR A 31 10.19 -6.75 -0.87
N ILE A 32 9.63 -7.92 -1.21
CA ILE A 32 9.64 -9.11 -0.33
C ILE A 32 11.06 -9.64 -0.15
N VAL A 33 11.87 -9.56 -1.22
CA VAL A 33 13.29 -9.92 -1.18
C VAL A 33 14.04 -9.03 -0.20
N TRP A 34 13.84 -7.71 -0.28
CA TRP A 34 14.43 -6.75 0.65
C TRP A 34 13.92 -6.95 2.09
N ALA A 35 12.63 -7.16 2.27
CA ALA A 35 12.03 -7.46 3.58
C ALA A 35 12.71 -8.67 4.23
N ASN A 36 12.90 -9.77 3.50
CA ASN A 36 13.59 -10.95 4.00
C ASN A 36 15.07 -10.71 4.27
N ALA A 37 15.79 -10.07 3.35
CA ALA A 37 17.22 -9.75 3.51
C ALA A 37 17.50 -8.90 4.77
N THR A 38 16.53 -8.09 5.20
CA THR A 38 16.62 -7.24 6.38
C THR A 38 15.89 -7.82 7.61
N GLN A 39 15.34 -9.03 7.51
CA GLN A 39 14.49 -9.64 8.54
C GLN A 39 13.36 -8.70 8.99
N TYR A 40 12.80 -7.94 8.04
CA TYR A 40 11.72 -6.97 8.23
C TYR A 40 12.05 -5.84 9.21
N ARG A 41 13.33 -5.63 9.55
CA ARG A 41 13.71 -4.61 10.55
C ARG A 41 13.38 -3.19 10.13
N ASP A 42 13.57 -2.85 8.85
CA ASP A 42 13.17 -1.55 8.26
C ASP A 42 11.67 -1.32 8.22
N LEU A 43 11.00 -2.42 8.33
CA LEU A 43 9.60 -2.59 8.08
C LEU A 43 8.85 -2.63 9.42
N GLY A 44 9.52 -2.58 10.57
CA GLY A 44 8.90 -2.57 11.90
C GLY A 44 9.01 -3.91 12.64
N GLY A 45 9.73 -4.87 12.05
CA GLY A 45 9.93 -6.22 12.57
C GLY A 45 9.12 -7.26 11.80
N MET A 46 9.46 -8.53 12.01
CA MET A 46 8.70 -9.65 11.47
C MET A 46 7.24 -9.57 11.95
N PRO A 47 6.25 -9.66 11.06
CA PRO A 47 4.85 -9.75 11.45
C PRO A 47 4.63 -10.96 12.36
N HIS A 48 4.06 -10.74 13.55
CA HIS A 48 3.77 -11.81 14.53
C HIS A 48 2.51 -12.63 14.15
N GLY A 49 1.80 -12.25 13.09
CA GLY A 49 0.57 -12.87 12.63
C GLY A 49 0.57 -13.10 11.12
N ARG A 50 -0.57 -12.85 10.49
CA ARG A 50 -0.69 -12.96 9.05
C ARG A 50 -0.25 -11.68 8.35
N ILE A 51 0.26 -11.85 7.14
CA ILE A 51 0.75 -10.81 6.26
C ILE A 51 -0.30 -10.60 5.15
N PRO A 52 -0.81 -9.39 4.94
CA PRO A 52 -1.69 -9.11 3.83
C PRO A 52 -0.90 -9.15 2.51
N ILE A 53 -1.44 -9.86 1.52
CA ILE A 53 -0.92 -9.90 0.16
C ILE A 53 -2.05 -9.62 -0.83
N ALA A 54 -1.73 -8.96 -1.94
CA ALA A 54 -2.60 -8.83 -3.09
C ALA A 54 -2.16 -9.83 -4.16
N ILE A 55 -3.12 -10.52 -4.79
CA ILE A 55 -2.90 -11.65 -5.68
C ILE A 55 -3.59 -11.40 -7.01
N GLU A 56 -2.89 -11.66 -8.10
CA GLU A 56 -3.50 -11.88 -9.41
C GLU A 56 -3.57 -13.38 -9.70
N MET A 57 -4.79 -13.89 -9.85
CA MET A 57 -5.01 -15.28 -10.28
C MET A 57 -4.61 -15.45 -11.75
N LYS A 58 -4.03 -16.61 -12.08
CA LYS A 58 -3.59 -16.93 -13.44
C LYS A 58 -4.74 -16.83 -14.44
N GLN A 59 -4.48 -16.23 -15.61
CA GLN A 59 -5.50 -16.08 -16.65
C GLN A 59 -6.03 -17.45 -17.10
N GLY A 60 -7.36 -17.59 -17.15
CA GLY A 60 -8.04 -18.86 -17.44
C GLY A 60 -8.02 -19.88 -16.29
N GLY A 61 -7.49 -19.51 -15.11
CA GLY A 61 -7.53 -20.31 -13.89
C GLY A 61 -8.76 -20.04 -13.02
N ASP A 62 -8.61 -20.25 -11.71
CA ASP A 62 -9.66 -20.00 -10.72
C ASP A 62 -9.99 -18.49 -10.63
N THR A 63 -11.27 -18.14 -10.46
CA THR A 63 -11.66 -16.79 -10.02
C THR A 63 -11.28 -16.59 -8.54
N ALA A 64 -11.29 -15.33 -8.09
CA ALA A 64 -11.09 -15.00 -6.68
C ALA A 64 -12.07 -15.76 -5.75
N GLN A 65 -13.33 -15.91 -6.18
CA GLN A 65 -14.36 -16.64 -5.43
C GLN A 65 -14.09 -18.14 -5.38
N GLN A 66 -13.71 -18.73 -6.51
CA GLN A 66 -13.38 -20.16 -6.57
C GLN A 66 -12.17 -20.47 -5.69
N PHE A 67 -11.16 -19.61 -5.70
CA PHE A 67 -9.98 -19.76 -4.86
C PHE A 67 -10.28 -19.60 -3.37
N ALA A 68 -11.08 -18.59 -2.97
CA ALA A 68 -11.52 -18.42 -1.59
C ALA A 68 -12.27 -19.66 -1.06
N ARG A 69 -13.15 -20.25 -1.88
CA ARG A 69 -13.86 -21.51 -1.54
C ARG A 69 -12.93 -22.73 -1.52
N ALA A 70 -11.87 -22.75 -2.34
CA ALA A 70 -10.89 -23.82 -2.34
C ALA A 70 -10.06 -23.84 -1.05
N ILE A 71 -9.70 -22.66 -0.52
CA ILE A 71 -9.02 -22.54 0.78
C ILE A 71 -9.84 -23.23 1.87
N GLU A 72 -11.16 -23.00 1.89
CA GLU A 72 -12.02 -23.62 2.90
C GLU A 72 -12.16 -25.12 2.72
N ARG A 73 -12.41 -25.55 1.49
CA ARG A 73 -12.60 -26.96 1.13
C ARG A 73 -11.38 -27.81 1.45
N ASN A 74 -10.18 -27.26 1.25
CA ASN A 74 -8.93 -27.96 1.44
C ASN A 74 -8.35 -27.83 2.85
N GLY A 75 -9.00 -27.08 3.76
CA GLY A 75 -8.51 -26.92 5.12
C GLY A 75 -7.25 -26.05 5.24
N TRP A 76 -7.05 -25.10 4.32
CA TRP A 76 -5.83 -24.28 4.22
C TRP A 76 -5.82 -23.06 5.14
N GLN A 77 -6.87 -22.87 5.95
CA GLN A 77 -7.11 -21.65 6.72
C GLN A 77 -5.95 -21.30 7.68
N ASN A 78 -5.18 -22.29 8.14
CA ASN A 78 -4.08 -22.07 9.08
C ASN A 78 -2.92 -21.26 8.50
N TRP A 79 -2.73 -21.25 7.18
CA TRP A 79 -1.59 -20.59 6.54
C TRP A 79 -1.97 -19.62 5.43
N ILE A 80 -3.20 -19.69 4.91
CA ILE A 80 -3.78 -18.67 4.02
C ILE A 80 -5.24 -18.47 4.41
N TRP A 81 -5.70 -17.22 4.40
CA TRP A 81 -7.09 -16.90 4.66
C TRP A 81 -7.53 -15.74 3.76
N MET A 82 -8.80 -15.74 3.37
CA MET A 82 -9.40 -14.70 2.54
C MET A 82 -10.69 -14.21 3.19
N SER A 83 -10.96 -12.92 3.03
CA SER A 83 -12.17 -12.27 3.52
C SER A 83 -13.44 -12.80 2.85
N ALA A 84 -14.60 -12.67 3.52
CA ALA A 84 -15.89 -12.96 2.92
C ALA A 84 -16.17 -12.12 1.66
N LEU A 85 -15.50 -10.97 1.51
CA LEU A 85 -15.52 -10.13 0.29
C LEU A 85 -15.20 -10.91 -0.99
N TYR A 86 -14.45 -12.01 -0.87
CA TYR A 86 -14.09 -12.88 -1.99
C TYR A 86 -14.85 -14.19 -2.00
N ARG A 87 -15.24 -14.72 -0.84
CA ARG A 87 -15.99 -15.99 -0.77
C ARG A 87 -17.43 -15.84 -1.23
N ASP A 88 -18.04 -14.72 -0.84
CA ASP A 88 -19.44 -14.39 -1.05
C ASP A 88 -19.59 -13.00 -1.73
N PRO A 89 -18.91 -12.76 -2.88
CA PRO A 89 -18.96 -11.49 -3.55
C PRO A 89 -20.35 -11.29 -4.20
N PRO A 90 -20.76 -10.04 -4.44
CA PRO A 90 -21.95 -9.80 -5.24
C PRO A 90 -21.76 -10.29 -6.69
N PRO A 91 -22.85 -10.55 -7.44
CA PRO A 91 -22.80 -11.14 -8.78
C PRO A 91 -21.85 -10.44 -9.75
N ALA A 92 -21.76 -9.10 -9.69
CA ALA A 92 -20.88 -8.31 -10.55
C ALA A 92 -19.39 -8.64 -10.35
N LEU A 93 -19.01 -9.16 -9.18
CA LEU A 93 -17.62 -9.40 -8.81
C LEU A 93 -17.22 -10.89 -8.80
N GLU A 94 -18.14 -11.83 -9.08
CA GLU A 94 -17.89 -13.29 -9.02
C GLU A 94 -16.79 -13.75 -9.99
N ALA A 95 -16.69 -13.08 -11.15
CA ALA A 95 -15.74 -13.40 -12.21
C ALA A 95 -14.36 -12.74 -12.05
N THR A 96 -14.17 -11.89 -11.03
CA THR A 96 -12.91 -11.15 -10.82
C THR A 96 -11.76 -12.09 -10.45
N ARG A 97 -10.56 -11.76 -10.93
CA ARG A 97 -9.32 -12.52 -10.72
C ARG A 97 -8.41 -11.89 -9.67
N PHE A 98 -8.56 -10.60 -9.38
CA PHE A 98 -7.75 -9.96 -8.36
C PHE A 98 -8.36 -10.12 -6.97
N CYS A 99 -7.53 -10.52 -6.02
CA CYS A 99 -7.96 -10.72 -4.65
C CYS A 99 -6.88 -10.43 -3.62
N THR A 100 -7.25 -10.48 -2.34
CA THR A 100 -6.31 -10.39 -1.24
C THR A 100 -6.39 -11.63 -0.36
N ALA A 101 -5.29 -11.91 0.32
CA ALA A 101 -5.24 -12.95 1.33
C ALA A 101 -4.35 -12.51 2.50
N HIS A 102 -4.59 -13.10 3.66
CA HIS A 102 -3.72 -12.98 4.82
C HIS A 102 -2.97 -14.30 5.01
N VAL A 103 -1.65 -14.25 4.85
CA VAL A 103 -0.78 -15.43 4.79
C VAL A 103 0.18 -15.53 5.97
N THR A 104 0.53 -16.73 6.39
CA THR A 104 1.65 -16.97 7.32
C THR A 104 2.92 -17.31 6.55
N ARG A 105 4.05 -17.52 7.25
CA ARG A 105 5.28 -17.98 6.59
C ARG A 105 5.12 -19.32 5.87
N GLU A 106 4.21 -20.18 6.33
CA GLU A 106 3.97 -21.48 5.69
C GLU A 106 3.45 -21.35 4.26
N PHE A 107 2.72 -20.26 3.93
CA PHE A 107 2.27 -19.98 2.57
C PHE A 107 3.40 -20.05 1.53
N TYR A 108 4.56 -19.47 1.85
CA TYR A 108 5.70 -19.46 0.94
C TYR A 108 6.22 -20.86 0.65
N ALA A 109 6.16 -21.78 1.61
CA ALA A 109 6.53 -23.18 1.42
C ALA A 109 5.49 -23.96 0.56
N ARG A 110 4.26 -23.44 0.41
CA ARG A 110 3.19 -24.05 -0.40
C ARG A 110 3.13 -23.55 -1.85
N LEU A 111 3.87 -22.50 -2.21
CA LEU A 111 3.86 -21.91 -3.56
C LEU A 111 4.20 -22.94 -4.64
N GLY A 112 5.23 -23.76 -4.41
CA GLY A 112 5.68 -24.79 -5.35
C GLY A 112 4.89 -26.11 -5.30
N THR A 113 3.91 -26.23 -4.41
CA THR A 113 3.14 -27.48 -4.20
C THR A 113 1.64 -27.22 -4.34
N ASP A 114 0.95 -26.92 -3.24
CA ASP A 114 -0.51 -26.77 -3.18
C ASP A 114 -1.02 -25.60 -4.04
N LEU A 115 -0.17 -24.60 -4.27
CA LEU A 115 -0.47 -23.39 -5.02
C LEU A 115 0.21 -23.32 -6.39
N ALA A 116 0.88 -24.40 -6.81
CA ALA A 116 1.67 -24.41 -8.03
C ALA A 116 0.82 -24.00 -9.25
N GLY A 117 1.25 -22.94 -9.94
CA GLY A 117 0.59 -22.45 -11.14
C GLY A 117 -0.77 -21.76 -10.93
N LYS A 118 -1.18 -21.47 -9.69
CA LYS A 118 -2.44 -20.75 -9.41
C LYS A 118 -2.34 -19.25 -9.62
N PHE A 119 -1.16 -18.67 -9.40
CA PHE A 119 -0.97 -17.22 -9.40
C PHE A 119 -0.13 -16.76 -10.59
N GLU A 120 -0.52 -15.63 -11.16
CA GLU A 120 0.32 -14.88 -12.10
C GLU A 120 1.39 -14.11 -11.34
N ARG A 121 0.99 -13.43 -10.26
CA ARG A 121 1.83 -12.61 -9.40
C ARG A 121 1.15 -12.32 -8.07
N PHE A 122 1.93 -11.90 -7.08
CA PHE A 122 1.41 -11.31 -5.85
C PHE A 122 2.35 -10.22 -5.33
N THR A 123 1.79 -9.23 -4.63
CA THR A 123 2.53 -8.20 -3.89
C THR A 123 2.29 -8.35 -2.39
N GLU A 124 3.30 -8.03 -1.59
CA GLU A 124 3.10 -7.92 -0.16
C GLU A 124 2.65 -6.50 0.18
N ALA A 125 1.55 -6.39 0.91
CA ALA A 125 1.12 -5.11 1.45
C ALA A 125 2.01 -4.80 2.66
N LEU A 126 3.01 -3.96 2.45
CA LEU A 126 4.07 -3.64 3.42
C LEU A 126 3.61 -2.67 4.51
N ALA A 127 2.30 -2.63 4.76
CA ALA A 127 1.64 -1.90 5.83
C ALA A 127 1.88 -2.61 7.17
N ILE A 128 3.09 -2.50 7.68
CA ILE A 128 3.42 -3.15 8.94
C ILE A 128 2.90 -2.28 10.06
N THR A 129 2.02 -2.84 10.87
CA THR A 129 1.50 -2.18 12.07
C THR A 129 2.47 -2.39 13.21
N SER A 130 2.89 -1.31 13.86
CA SER A 130 3.32 -1.37 15.25
C SER A 130 2.06 -1.46 16.11
N HIS A 131 1.84 -2.59 16.79
CA HIS A 131 0.77 -2.73 17.78
C HIS A 131 0.88 -1.64 18.86
N ALA A 132 -0.25 -0.98 19.14
CA ALA A 132 -0.52 -0.32 20.42
C ALA A 132 -2.01 -0.53 20.75
N ASP A 133 -2.25 -0.91 22.01
CA ASP A 133 -3.46 -1.53 22.58
C ASP A 133 -4.79 -0.76 22.48
N GLY A 134 -5.88 -1.54 22.58
CA GLY A 134 -7.20 -1.06 23.01
C GLY A 134 -8.27 -2.15 22.96
N ARG A 135 -8.49 -2.86 24.07
CA ARG A 135 -9.60 -3.83 24.26
C ARG A 135 -10.89 -3.09 24.60
N LEU A 136 -11.99 -3.32 23.88
CA LEU A 136 -13.34 -2.90 24.28
C LEU A 136 -14.42 -3.93 23.89
N ASP A 137 -15.49 -3.91 24.69
CA ASP A 137 -16.50 -4.96 24.82
C ASP A 137 -17.51 -5.07 23.68
N ARG A 138 -18.03 -6.29 23.59
CA ARG A 138 -18.90 -6.86 22.55
C ARG A 138 -20.35 -6.36 22.68
N VAL A 139 -20.96 -5.95 21.56
CA VAL A 139 -22.42 -5.88 21.41
C VAL A 139 -22.83 -6.58 20.12
N LEU A 140 -23.71 -7.57 20.23
CA LEU A 140 -24.26 -8.37 19.13
C LEU A 140 -25.33 -7.58 18.36
N ALA A 141 -25.32 -7.77 17.04
CA ALA A 141 -26.15 -7.08 16.06
C ALA A 141 -27.63 -7.46 16.10
N GLY A 142 -28.49 -6.47 15.87
CA GLY A 142 -29.83 -6.63 15.34
C GLY A 142 -29.99 -5.76 14.10
N ASN A 143 -30.33 -6.37 12.96
CA ASN A 143 -30.58 -5.64 11.71
C ASN A 143 -31.84 -4.79 11.85
N THR A 144 -31.73 -3.49 11.61
CA THR A 144 -32.89 -2.62 11.37
C THR A 144 -32.87 -2.15 9.93
N ALA A 145 -34.03 -2.29 9.27
CA ALA A 145 -34.22 -1.99 7.86
C ALA A 145 -34.10 -0.48 7.59
N THR A 146 -33.35 -0.14 6.54
CA THR A 146 -33.22 1.21 6.02
C THR A 146 -34.33 1.52 5.01
N ARG A 147 -34.73 2.79 5.01
CA ARG A 147 -35.87 3.41 4.30
C ARG A 147 -35.73 3.36 2.76
N ALA A 148 -36.86 3.54 2.09
CA ALA A 148 -37.04 3.52 0.64
C ALA A 148 -36.04 4.42 -0.15
N GLY A 149 -35.31 3.75 -1.05
CA GLY A 149 -34.71 4.27 -2.27
C GLY A 149 -33.62 5.34 -2.13
N PRO A 150 -32.40 5.02 -1.67
CA PRO A 150 -31.25 5.79 -2.13
C PRO A 150 -31.26 5.77 -3.67
N GLY A 151 -30.88 6.87 -4.33
CA GLY A 151 -30.70 6.88 -5.78
C GLY A 151 -29.77 5.74 -6.23
N ASN A 152 -29.64 5.52 -7.54
CA ASN A 152 -28.83 4.42 -8.10
C ASN A 152 -27.31 4.55 -7.82
N SER A 153 -26.86 5.38 -6.87
CA SER A 153 -25.45 5.59 -6.56
C SER A 153 -25.19 5.90 -5.09
N ILE A 154 -24.06 5.40 -4.58
CA ILE A 154 -23.52 5.67 -3.23
C ILE A 154 -22.07 6.13 -3.36
N VAL A 155 -21.67 7.11 -2.56
CA VAL A 155 -20.29 7.62 -2.55
C VAL A 155 -19.44 6.81 -1.57
N GLY A 156 -18.33 6.26 -2.05
CA GLY A 156 -17.32 5.60 -1.24
C GLY A 156 -16.11 6.49 -1.01
N VAL A 157 -15.55 6.47 0.20
CA VAL A 157 -14.31 7.19 0.52
C VAL A 157 -13.32 6.22 1.18
N CYS A 158 -12.15 6.05 0.57
CA CYS A 158 -10.99 5.36 1.14
C CYS A 158 -9.88 6.37 1.44
N ASP A 159 -9.48 6.50 2.70
CA ASP A 159 -8.41 7.40 3.13
C ASP A 159 -7.71 6.83 4.38
N GLU A 160 -6.49 7.24 4.68
CA GLU A 160 -5.81 6.88 5.93
C GLU A 160 -6.41 7.64 7.14
N ASP A 161 -7.07 8.78 6.91
CA ASP A 161 -7.61 9.69 7.93
C ASP A 161 -9.07 10.14 7.69
N VAL A 162 -9.97 9.23 7.30
CA VAL A 162 -11.42 9.54 7.26
C VAL A 162 -11.98 9.68 8.68
N ALA A 163 -12.59 10.84 8.97
CA ALA A 163 -13.30 11.08 10.22
C ALA A 163 -14.82 11.26 9.97
N PHE A 164 -15.61 10.20 10.15
CA PHE A 164 -17.08 10.26 10.00
C PHE A 164 -17.77 11.24 10.99
N THR A 165 -17.02 11.69 12.00
CA THR A 165 -17.43 12.65 13.03
C THR A 165 -17.36 14.10 12.58
N HIS A 166 -16.72 14.40 11.45
CA HIS A 166 -16.57 15.76 10.97
C HIS A 166 -17.90 16.37 10.49
N ARG A 167 -18.15 17.64 10.83
CA ARG A 167 -19.43 18.34 10.57
C ARG A 167 -19.85 18.36 9.09
N ARG A 168 -18.89 18.35 8.16
CA ARG A 168 -19.17 18.27 6.70
C ARG A 168 -19.84 16.95 6.28
N PHE A 169 -19.75 15.91 7.10
CA PHE A 169 -20.40 14.62 6.87
C PHE A 169 -21.69 14.45 7.67
N SER A 170 -22.15 15.49 8.37
CA SER A 170 -23.40 15.42 9.12
C SER A 170 -24.62 15.49 8.20
N GLU A 171 -25.64 14.69 8.49
CA GLU A 171 -26.95 14.74 7.82
C GLU A 171 -27.85 15.84 8.40
N ASP A 172 -27.59 16.26 9.63
CA ASP A 172 -28.36 17.28 10.32
C ASP A 172 -27.45 18.43 10.79
N ALA A 173 -28.06 19.60 10.97
CA ALA A 173 -27.35 20.79 11.49
C ALA A 173 -26.80 20.54 12.90
N ALA A 174 -27.41 19.60 13.62
CA ALA A 174 -27.05 19.18 14.94
C ALA A 174 -25.91 18.16 14.97
N GLY A 175 -25.26 17.80 13.86
CA GLY A 175 -24.15 16.83 13.86
C GLY A 175 -24.38 15.52 14.63
N THR A 176 -25.64 15.12 14.86
CA THR A 176 -26.01 13.92 15.63
C THR A 176 -26.12 12.70 14.75
N ARG A 177 -26.29 12.92 13.44
CA ARG A 177 -26.34 11.88 12.42
C ARG A 177 -25.30 12.11 11.36
N THR A 178 -24.68 11.02 10.92
CA THR A 178 -23.69 11.03 9.82
C THR A 178 -24.27 10.52 8.51
N ARG A 179 -23.77 11.02 7.39
CA ARG A 179 -24.11 10.57 6.02
C ARG A 179 -23.56 9.19 5.71
N PHE A 180 -22.60 8.72 6.52
CA PHE A 180 -22.06 7.39 6.40
C PHE A 180 -23.10 6.33 6.82
N LEU A 181 -23.34 5.37 5.93
CA LEU A 181 -24.21 4.22 6.17
C LEU A 181 -23.47 3.07 6.86
N CYS A 182 -22.20 2.93 6.54
CA CYS A 182 -21.25 2.07 7.24
C CYS A 182 -19.83 2.63 7.11
N PHE A 183 -18.96 2.21 8.02
CA PHE A 183 -17.58 2.65 8.13
C PHE A 183 -16.68 1.48 8.55
N TRP A 184 -15.68 1.16 7.75
CA TRP A 184 -14.71 0.11 8.05
C TRP A 184 -13.36 0.72 8.42
N ASN A 185 -12.91 0.49 9.66
CA ASN A 185 -11.59 0.86 10.12
C ASN A 185 -10.64 -0.32 10.04
N GLN A 186 -9.77 -0.34 9.02
CA GLN A 186 -8.78 -1.39 8.82
C GLN A 186 -7.63 -1.36 9.84
N ASN A 187 -7.50 -0.27 10.63
CA ASN A 187 -6.48 -0.15 11.68
C ASN A 187 -6.86 -0.84 12.98
N ASP A 188 -8.14 -1.18 13.16
CA ASP A 188 -8.61 -1.62 14.48
C ASP A 188 -8.15 -3.06 14.78
N SER A 189 -7.31 -3.19 15.80
CA SER A 189 -6.83 -4.48 16.29
C SER A 189 -7.88 -5.30 17.02
N ALA A 190 -9.01 -4.70 17.42
CA ALA A 190 -10.09 -5.41 18.09
C ALA A 190 -10.80 -6.43 17.18
N ASP A 191 -10.61 -6.32 15.86
CA ASP A 191 -11.13 -7.25 14.84
C ASP A 191 -12.60 -7.62 15.04
N THR A 192 -13.45 -6.60 15.20
CA THR A 192 -14.88 -6.81 15.44
C THR A 192 -15.65 -7.08 14.14
N ALA A 193 -15.02 -6.89 12.98
CA ALA A 193 -15.59 -7.17 11.67
C ALA A 193 -15.45 -8.67 11.33
N ALA A 194 -16.11 -9.55 12.08
CA ALA A 194 -15.93 -11.00 11.98
C ALA A 194 -16.09 -11.58 10.56
N THR A 195 -16.87 -10.93 9.68
CA THR A 195 -17.03 -11.33 8.27
C THR A 195 -15.94 -10.78 7.36
N LEU A 196 -15.39 -9.60 7.68
CA LEU A 196 -14.30 -8.97 6.93
C LEU A 196 -12.93 -9.50 7.34
N GLY A 197 -12.83 -10.06 8.56
CA GLY A 197 -11.72 -10.79 9.19
C GLY A 197 -10.46 -9.99 9.52
N TYR A 198 -10.54 -8.66 9.42
CA TYR A 198 -9.67 -7.72 10.12
C TYR A 198 -10.36 -6.36 10.24
N GLY A 199 -9.88 -5.54 11.19
CA GLY A 199 -10.43 -4.23 11.43
C GLY A 199 -11.79 -4.25 12.13
N SER A 200 -12.44 -3.10 12.20
CA SER A 200 -13.77 -2.97 12.81
C SER A 200 -14.74 -2.28 11.89
N GLU A 201 -15.97 -2.76 11.88
CA GLU A 201 -17.05 -2.17 11.11
C GLU A 201 -18.06 -1.50 12.03
N LEU A 202 -18.42 -0.27 11.69
CA LEU A 202 -19.48 0.49 12.32
C LEU A 202 -20.60 0.70 11.32
N LEU A 203 -21.81 0.28 11.70
CA LEU A 203 -23.04 0.56 10.97
C LEU A 203 -23.61 1.92 11.40
N LYS A 204 -24.45 2.52 10.56
CA LYS A 204 -25.04 3.85 10.79
C LYS A 204 -25.56 4.07 12.20
N HIS A 205 -26.36 3.15 12.72
CA HIS A 205 -26.93 3.29 14.07
C HIS A 205 -25.87 3.34 15.17
N GLN A 206 -24.75 2.63 15.00
CA GLN A 206 -23.62 2.66 15.94
C GLN A 206 -22.88 3.99 15.82
N MET A 207 -22.64 4.48 14.61
CA MET A 207 -22.04 5.80 14.39
C MET A 207 -22.91 6.94 14.94
N ASP A 208 -24.21 6.94 14.64
CA ASP A 208 -25.15 7.96 15.12
C ASP A 208 -25.28 7.92 16.67
N ALA A 209 -25.23 6.72 17.28
CA ALA A 209 -25.17 6.58 18.73
C ALA A 209 -23.84 7.11 19.32
N LEU A 210 -22.70 6.86 18.65
CA LEU A 210 -21.40 7.42 19.04
C LEU A 210 -21.40 8.95 18.95
N LEU A 211 -21.99 9.54 17.91
CA LEU A 211 -22.09 11.01 17.76
C LEU A 211 -23.01 11.63 18.81
N SER A 212 -24.16 11.02 19.06
CA SER A 212 -25.11 11.46 20.08
C SER A 212 -24.48 11.35 21.48
N GLY A 213 -23.82 10.23 21.77
CA GLY A 213 -23.11 10.00 23.03
C GLY A 213 -21.88 10.90 23.21
N ALA A 214 -21.14 11.17 22.13
CA ALA A 214 -20.02 12.09 22.16
C ALA A 214 -20.47 13.51 22.49
N ARG A 215 -21.60 13.98 21.95
CA ARG A 215 -22.17 15.29 22.32
C ARG A 215 -22.60 15.37 23.77
N LEU A 216 -23.31 14.37 24.27
CA LEU A 216 -23.61 14.27 25.70
C LEU A 216 -22.31 14.25 26.54
N SER A 217 -21.25 13.62 26.02
CA SER A 217 -19.94 13.60 26.64
C SER A 217 -19.15 14.88 26.45
N VAL A 218 -19.39 15.72 25.44
CA VAL A 218 -18.75 17.03 25.24
C VAL A 218 -19.44 18.07 26.11
N GLU A 219 -20.77 18.00 26.26
CA GLU A 219 -21.51 18.75 27.27
C GLU A 219 -21.10 18.35 28.70
N ALA A 220 -20.83 17.06 28.93
CA ALA A 220 -20.29 16.57 30.20
C ALA A 220 -18.76 16.75 30.34
N ALA A 221 -17.98 16.75 29.25
CA ALA A 221 -16.54 16.90 29.23
C ALA A 221 -16.12 18.35 29.27
N GLN A 222 -16.92 19.29 28.77
CA GLN A 222 -16.75 20.72 29.08
C GLN A 222 -16.90 20.98 30.59
N ALA A 223 -17.66 20.13 31.32
CA ALA A 223 -17.68 20.11 32.79
C ALA A 223 -16.54 19.27 33.42
N ALA A 224 -15.92 18.33 32.68
CA ALA A 224 -14.85 17.43 33.17
C ALA A 224 -13.44 17.74 32.61
N GLN A 225 -13.26 18.78 31.78
CA GLN A 225 -11.98 19.21 31.17
C GLN A 225 -10.98 19.75 32.21
N ALA A 226 -11.35 19.69 33.49
CA ALA A 226 -10.46 19.84 34.65
C ALA A 226 -9.68 18.55 35.01
N ALA A 227 -9.90 17.41 34.34
CA ALA A 227 -9.34 16.11 34.79
C ALA A 227 -8.74 15.18 33.70
N GLY A 228 -8.41 15.68 32.51
CA GLY A 228 -7.37 15.12 31.62
C GLY A 228 -7.48 13.65 31.17
N GLY A 229 -8.37 13.31 30.24
CA GLY A 229 -8.30 12.06 29.48
C GLY A 229 -9.12 12.08 28.18
N ALA A 230 -8.57 11.57 27.06
CA ALA A 230 -9.22 11.55 25.74
C ALA A 230 -9.27 10.15 25.10
N ARG A 231 -10.37 9.86 24.37
CA ARG A 231 -10.73 8.58 23.72
C ARG A 231 -10.37 8.56 22.21
N VAL A 232 -10.41 7.34 21.64
CA VAL A 232 -9.77 6.85 20.38
C VAL A 232 -10.44 7.27 19.05
N TYR A 233 -11.54 8.03 19.05
CA TYR A 233 -12.04 8.67 17.84
C TYR A 233 -11.78 10.16 17.96
N ALA A 234 -10.93 10.71 17.10
CA ALA A 234 -10.70 12.15 17.07
C ALA A 234 -12.03 12.83 16.66
N PHE A 235 -12.73 13.40 17.63
CA PHE A 235 -13.75 14.41 17.37
C PHE A 235 -12.97 15.67 17.00
N ALA A 236 -13.29 16.25 15.85
CA ALA A 236 -12.60 17.44 15.35
C ALA A 236 -12.98 18.65 16.23
N ASP A 237 -12.33 18.77 17.39
CA ASP A 237 -12.37 19.97 18.22
C ASP A 237 -11.22 20.88 17.82
N GLN A 238 -11.30 21.53 16.64
CA GLN A 238 -10.65 22.84 16.40
C GLN A 238 -11.43 23.60 15.33
N GLU A 239 -12.16 24.64 15.75
CA GLU A 239 -12.43 25.78 14.87
C GLU A 239 -11.09 26.34 14.39
N PRO A 240 -10.89 26.58 13.08
CA PRO A 240 -9.78 27.42 12.65
C PRO A 240 -10.00 28.83 13.23
N PRO A 241 -8.94 29.55 13.63
CA PRO A 241 -9.08 30.93 14.09
C PRO A 241 -9.78 31.73 13.00
N ALA A 242 -10.82 32.47 13.38
CA ALA A 242 -11.60 33.36 12.54
C ALA A 242 -10.70 34.41 11.85
N THR A 243 -10.03 34.03 10.77
CA THR A 243 -9.22 34.89 9.90
C THR A 243 -9.21 34.34 8.48
N ALA A 244 -10.41 34.12 7.92
CA ALA A 244 -10.67 34.14 6.49
C ALA A 244 -12.17 34.34 6.26
N GLN A 245 -12.74 35.41 6.82
CA GLN A 245 -13.92 36.04 6.23
C GLN A 245 -13.47 36.71 4.93
N GLY A 246 -13.29 35.90 3.89
CA GLY A 246 -13.27 36.35 2.50
C GLY A 246 -14.65 36.08 1.93
N ALA A 247 -15.33 37.15 1.54
CA ALA A 247 -16.66 37.13 0.96
C ALA A 247 -16.76 36.18 -0.25
N ASP A 248 -17.69 35.22 -0.20
CA ASP A 248 -18.49 34.75 -1.36
C ASP A 248 -19.54 33.66 -1.05
N ASP A 249 -19.95 33.46 0.22
CA ASP A 249 -20.95 32.44 0.58
C ASP A 249 -22.42 32.92 0.55
N ALA A 250 -22.79 33.76 -0.43
CA ALA A 250 -24.14 34.32 -0.50
C ALA A 250 -24.96 34.01 -1.78
N ASP A 251 -24.41 33.37 -2.83
CA ASP A 251 -25.15 33.33 -4.12
C ASP A 251 -25.24 31.99 -4.87
N HIS A 252 -25.00 30.86 -4.19
CA HIS A 252 -25.27 29.53 -4.76
C HIS A 252 -26.20 28.67 -3.87
N ARG A 253 -27.34 29.23 -3.46
CA ARG A 253 -28.51 28.42 -3.10
C ARG A 253 -29.22 27.95 -4.39
N ASN A 254 -28.51 27.20 -5.23
CA ASN A 254 -29.17 26.34 -6.21
C ASN A 254 -29.80 25.18 -5.44
N GLU A 255 -30.96 24.70 -5.90
CA GLU A 255 -31.65 23.51 -5.39
C GLU A 255 -30.67 22.35 -5.20
N HIS A 256 -30.16 22.13 -3.99
CA HIS A 256 -29.24 21.03 -3.73
C HIS A 256 -30.08 19.77 -3.56
N ASP A 257 -29.96 18.85 -4.52
CA ASP A 257 -30.32 17.45 -4.34
C ASP A 257 -29.84 16.98 -2.96
N ALA A 258 -30.67 16.16 -2.29
CA ALA A 258 -30.29 15.59 -1.01
C ALA A 258 -28.91 14.93 -1.14
N PRO A 259 -27.95 15.26 -0.26
CA PRO A 259 -26.57 14.83 -0.43
C PRO A 259 -26.49 13.31 -0.41
N LEU A 260 -25.75 12.73 -1.37
CA LEU A 260 -25.69 11.27 -1.55
C LEU A 260 -25.24 10.55 -0.26
N PRO A 261 -25.78 9.35 0.02
CA PRO A 261 -25.29 8.50 1.11
C PRO A 261 -23.83 8.11 0.90
N MET A 262 -23.13 7.80 2.00
CA MET A 262 -21.70 7.53 1.99
C MET A 262 -21.33 6.17 2.61
N ILE A 263 -20.23 5.56 2.15
CA ILE A 263 -19.55 4.43 2.78
C ILE A 263 -18.10 4.83 3.01
N GLY A 264 -17.59 4.59 4.22
CA GLY A 264 -16.24 4.99 4.61
C GLY A 264 -15.33 3.79 4.82
N VAL A 265 -14.08 3.91 4.36
CA VAL A 265 -13.00 2.99 4.69
C VAL A 265 -11.82 3.81 5.19
N GLN A 266 -11.43 3.57 6.43
CA GLN A 266 -10.16 4.04 6.94
C GLN A 266 -9.09 2.97 6.66
N LEU A 267 -8.20 3.29 5.72
CA LEU A 267 -7.10 2.44 5.31
C LEU A 267 -6.10 2.25 6.43
N LYS A 268 -5.40 1.12 6.40
CA LYS A 268 -4.36 0.81 7.37
C LYS A 268 -3.21 1.82 7.28
N LYS A 269 -2.80 2.37 8.42
CA LYS A 269 -1.68 3.30 8.53
C LYS A 269 -0.37 2.54 8.40
N ARG A 270 0.55 3.11 7.62
CA ARG A 270 1.92 2.61 7.49
C ARG A 270 2.63 2.66 8.86
N CYS A 271 3.56 1.73 9.13
CA CYS A 271 4.42 1.87 10.30
C CYS A 271 5.15 3.21 10.26
N ARG A 272 5.47 3.74 11.44
CA ARG A 272 6.29 4.95 11.56
C ARG A 272 7.60 4.86 10.75
N ALA A 273 8.20 3.67 10.65
CA ALA A 273 9.43 3.47 9.89
C ALA A 273 9.25 3.67 8.37
N MET A 274 8.05 3.47 7.84
CA MET A 274 7.76 3.57 6.40
C MET A 274 6.90 4.77 6.02
N ARG A 275 6.59 5.65 6.99
CA ARG A 275 5.72 6.82 6.77
C ARG A 275 6.26 7.73 5.66
N ASP A 276 7.56 7.96 5.67
CA ASP A 276 8.21 8.87 4.74
C ASP A 276 8.84 8.11 3.54
N ALA A 277 8.73 6.78 3.50
CA ALA A 277 9.34 5.97 2.44
C ALA A 277 8.46 5.95 1.17
N PHE A 278 9.06 6.22 0.00
CA PHE A 278 8.39 6.05 -1.30
C PHE A 278 8.46 4.59 -1.77
N GLY A 279 7.38 4.02 -2.33
CA GLY A 279 7.41 2.71 -2.97
C GLY A 279 6.36 1.71 -2.46
N PRO A 280 6.45 1.18 -1.23
CA PRO A 280 5.48 0.20 -0.79
C PRO A 280 4.07 0.77 -0.74
N CYS A 281 3.17 0.12 -1.47
CA CYS A 281 1.77 0.50 -1.62
C CYS A 281 0.87 -0.36 -0.72
N LEU A 282 -0.27 0.22 -0.33
CA LEU A 282 -1.34 -0.43 0.41
C LEU A 282 -2.24 -1.27 -0.52
N ASP A 283 -1.64 -2.07 -1.42
CA ASP A 283 -2.36 -2.73 -2.52
C ASP A 283 -3.53 -3.58 -2.00
N ALA A 284 -3.28 -4.36 -0.94
CA ALA A 284 -4.29 -5.24 -0.37
C ALA A 284 -5.40 -4.44 0.32
N GLU A 285 -5.03 -3.46 1.14
CA GLU A 285 -5.97 -2.61 1.87
C GLU A 285 -6.85 -1.78 0.95
N VAL A 286 -6.28 -1.22 -0.12
CA VAL A 286 -7.01 -0.46 -1.14
C VAL A 286 -7.96 -1.38 -1.90
N LEU A 287 -7.48 -2.54 -2.37
CA LEU A 287 -8.33 -3.49 -3.10
C LEU A 287 -9.51 -3.95 -2.24
N ASP A 288 -9.26 -4.33 -0.99
CA ASP A 288 -10.31 -4.71 -0.06
C ASP A 288 -11.27 -3.55 0.22
N GLY A 289 -10.75 -2.34 0.42
CA GLY A 289 -11.56 -1.15 0.69
C GLY A 289 -12.52 -0.83 -0.44
N VAL A 290 -12.04 -0.85 -1.69
CA VAL A 290 -12.90 -0.64 -2.87
C VAL A 290 -13.94 -1.74 -2.99
N ARG A 291 -13.56 -3.02 -2.85
CA ARG A 291 -14.52 -4.14 -2.91
C ARG A 291 -15.57 -4.08 -1.81
N TYR A 292 -15.17 -3.74 -0.60
CA TYR A 292 -16.08 -3.53 0.53
C TYR A 292 -17.12 -2.45 0.21
N ILE A 293 -16.70 -1.31 -0.35
CA ILE A 293 -17.61 -0.25 -0.77
C ILE A 293 -18.59 -0.74 -1.83
N VAL A 294 -18.12 -1.44 -2.87
CA VAL A 294 -19.00 -1.96 -3.93
C VAL A 294 -20.03 -2.93 -3.33
N GLN A 295 -19.58 -3.87 -2.52
CA GLN A 295 -20.45 -4.86 -1.87
C GLN A 295 -21.50 -4.18 -1.00
N ARG A 296 -21.09 -3.27 -0.09
CA ARG A 296 -22.02 -2.54 0.78
C ARG A 296 -22.98 -1.66 -0.03
N ALA A 297 -22.52 -1.03 -1.11
CA ALA A 297 -23.38 -0.23 -1.97
C ALA A 297 -24.51 -1.08 -2.58
N GLN A 298 -24.18 -2.28 -3.05
CA GLN A 298 -25.17 -3.19 -3.65
C GLN A 298 -26.08 -3.87 -2.61
N GLU A 299 -25.57 -4.15 -1.41
CA GLU A 299 -26.39 -4.65 -0.30
C GLU A 299 -27.41 -3.62 0.16
N ILE A 300 -27.05 -2.32 0.16
CA ILE A 300 -27.91 -1.25 0.64
C ILE A 300 -28.84 -0.69 -0.46
N GLY A 301 -28.29 -0.43 -1.64
CA GLY A 301 -29.00 0.18 -2.78
C GLY A 301 -29.56 -0.83 -3.78
N GLY A 302 -29.33 -2.13 -3.58
CA GLY A 302 -29.68 -3.20 -4.51
C GLY A 302 -28.61 -3.47 -5.57
N ALA A 303 -28.75 -4.59 -6.29
CA ALA A 303 -27.72 -5.08 -7.22
C ALA A 303 -27.35 -4.10 -8.36
N ALA A 304 -28.25 -3.17 -8.71
CA ALA A 304 -28.01 -2.14 -9.73
C ALA A 304 -27.35 -0.86 -9.19
N CYS A 305 -27.09 -0.77 -7.89
CA CYS A 305 -26.47 0.39 -7.27
C CYS A 305 -25.00 0.53 -7.70
N HIS A 306 -24.63 1.72 -8.15
CA HIS A 306 -23.28 2.05 -8.59
C HIS A 306 -22.47 2.73 -7.47
N ALA A 307 -21.24 2.29 -7.23
CA ALA A 307 -20.36 2.92 -6.24
C ALA A 307 -19.43 3.97 -6.89
N LEU A 308 -19.46 5.21 -6.39
CA LEU A 308 -18.53 6.27 -6.78
C LEU A 308 -17.42 6.35 -5.73
N VAL A 309 -16.26 5.76 -5.99
CA VAL A 309 -15.22 5.52 -4.99
C VAL A 309 -14.08 6.53 -5.14
N SER A 310 -13.90 7.39 -4.14
CA SER A 310 -12.72 8.25 -4.03
C SER A 310 -11.66 7.55 -3.20
N VAL A 311 -10.47 7.33 -3.77
CA VAL A 311 -9.34 6.71 -3.07
C VAL A 311 -8.23 7.74 -2.90
N SER A 312 -8.06 8.25 -1.69
CA SER A 312 -7.01 9.19 -1.30
C SER A 312 -5.74 8.47 -0.85
N ALA A 313 -5.34 7.45 -1.59
CA ALA A 313 -4.12 6.70 -1.36
C ALA A 313 -3.40 6.48 -2.68
N GLY A 314 -2.08 6.54 -2.66
CA GLY A 314 -1.28 6.38 -3.86
C GLY A 314 0.18 6.10 -3.55
N ASN A 315 0.87 5.60 -4.56
CA ASN A 315 2.30 5.37 -4.52
C ASN A 315 3.00 6.31 -5.50
N ALA A 316 4.11 6.89 -5.05
CA ALA A 316 4.91 7.82 -5.84
C ALA A 316 5.80 7.10 -6.86
N ALA A 317 6.33 5.93 -6.51
CA ALA A 317 7.33 5.21 -7.29
C ALA A 317 6.73 3.94 -7.89
N TRP A 318 6.47 3.96 -9.20
CA TRP A 318 6.05 2.79 -9.97
C TRP A 318 6.13 3.08 -11.49
N GLN A 319 5.79 2.11 -12.33
CA GLN A 319 6.02 2.18 -13.78
C GLN A 319 5.20 3.24 -14.55
N GLN A 320 4.05 3.67 -14.04
CA GLN A 320 3.16 4.65 -14.66
C GLN A 320 2.54 4.24 -16.01
N ASP A 321 2.17 2.98 -16.18
CA ASP A 321 1.68 2.44 -17.45
C ASP A 321 0.44 1.51 -17.37
N GLY A 322 -0.31 1.49 -16.28
CA GLY A 322 -1.49 0.60 -16.13
C GLY A 322 -1.17 -0.82 -15.69
N SER A 323 0.12 -1.18 -15.61
CA SER A 323 0.51 -2.58 -15.53
C SER A 323 0.78 -3.11 -14.11
N SER A 324 0.73 -2.26 -13.07
CA SER A 324 0.88 -2.74 -11.69
C SER A 324 -0.31 -3.62 -11.28
N LEU A 325 -0.12 -4.42 -10.21
CA LEU A 325 -1.18 -5.31 -9.74
C LEU A 325 -2.42 -4.52 -9.34
N ILE A 326 -2.25 -3.43 -8.58
CA ILE A 326 -3.37 -2.64 -8.08
C ILE A 326 -4.10 -1.89 -9.20
N GLU A 327 -3.40 -1.36 -10.19
CA GLU A 327 -4.06 -0.73 -11.35
C GLU A 327 -4.91 -1.73 -12.12
N SER A 328 -4.33 -2.89 -12.48
CA SER A 328 -5.07 -3.92 -13.19
C SER A 328 -6.26 -4.44 -12.36
N ALA A 329 -6.15 -4.46 -11.03
CA ALA A 329 -7.24 -4.83 -10.14
C ALA A 329 -8.36 -3.78 -10.11
N LEU A 330 -8.01 -2.50 -10.07
CA LEU A 330 -8.99 -1.40 -10.11
C LEU A 330 -9.67 -1.33 -11.48
N ASP A 331 -8.92 -1.49 -12.57
CA ASP A 331 -9.45 -1.58 -13.93
C ASP A 331 -10.48 -2.72 -14.03
N GLU A 332 -10.12 -3.94 -13.57
CA GLU A 332 -11.04 -5.09 -13.57
C GLU A 332 -12.31 -4.81 -12.75
N LEU A 333 -12.21 -4.12 -11.62
CA LEU A 333 -13.37 -3.72 -10.83
C LEU A 333 -14.25 -2.70 -11.56
N THR A 334 -13.66 -1.70 -12.22
CA THR A 334 -14.43 -0.70 -12.99
C THR A 334 -15.09 -1.30 -14.22
N ASP A 335 -14.43 -2.26 -14.88
CA ASP A 335 -14.95 -2.97 -16.06
C ASP A 335 -16.22 -3.80 -15.74
N THR A 336 -16.45 -4.15 -14.47
CA THR A 336 -17.70 -4.80 -14.05
C THR A 336 -18.93 -3.89 -14.16
N GLY A 337 -18.73 -2.57 -14.29
CA GLY A 337 -19.79 -1.55 -14.24
C GLY A 337 -20.37 -1.29 -12.85
N ALA A 338 -19.89 -1.99 -11.82
CA ALA A 338 -20.37 -1.84 -10.45
C ALA A 338 -19.85 -0.58 -9.75
N CYS A 339 -18.72 -0.02 -10.20
CA CYS A 339 -18.14 1.17 -9.61
C CYS A 339 -17.37 2.05 -10.62
N SER A 340 -17.13 3.28 -10.20
CA SER A 340 -16.15 4.20 -10.79
C SER A 340 -15.15 4.58 -9.70
N VAL A 341 -13.86 4.59 -10.02
CA VAL A 341 -12.79 4.91 -9.06
C VAL A 341 -12.14 6.24 -9.45
N VAL A 342 -12.03 7.15 -8.49
CA VAL A 342 -11.35 8.44 -8.63
C VAL A 342 -10.09 8.43 -7.78
N LEU A 343 -8.95 8.68 -8.43
CA LEU A 343 -7.63 8.72 -7.81
C LEU A 343 -7.04 10.14 -7.94
N PRO A 344 -6.34 10.65 -6.91
CA PRO A 344 -5.59 11.89 -7.03
C PRO A 344 -4.37 11.69 -7.94
N SER A 345 -3.94 12.74 -8.63
CA SER A 345 -2.72 12.73 -9.45
C SER A 345 -1.42 12.63 -8.65
N GLY A 346 -1.48 12.84 -7.33
CA GLY A 346 -0.32 12.93 -6.44
C GLY A 346 0.34 14.32 -6.45
N ASN A 347 1.13 14.59 -5.41
CA ASN A 347 1.78 15.89 -5.16
C ASN A 347 3.32 15.80 -5.21
N ILE A 348 3.87 14.86 -6.00
CA ILE A 348 5.28 14.45 -5.91
C ILE A 348 6.23 15.18 -6.87
N ASP A 349 5.70 15.99 -7.79
CA ASP A 349 6.51 16.65 -8.82
C ASP A 349 7.55 17.62 -8.22
N MET A 350 7.23 18.24 -7.08
CA MET A 350 8.16 19.14 -6.39
C MET A 350 9.24 18.40 -5.58
N ALA A 351 9.08 17.10 -5.34
CA ALA A 351 10.01 16.32 -4.54
C ALA A 351 11.31 15.96 -5.28
N ARG A 352 11.44 16.29 -6.58
CA ARG A 352 12.62 15.98 -7.43
C ARG A 352 13.06 14.51 -7.37
N CYS A 353 12.13 13.63 -7.05
CA CYS A 353 12.36 12.19 -6.85
C CYS A 353 12.32 11.39 -8.16
N ARG A 354 12.12 12.04 -9.31
CA ARG A 354 11.99 11.39 -10.62
C ARG A 354 13.12 11.81 -11.55
N GLY A 355 13.72 10.84 -12.23
CA GLY A 355 14.69 11.07 -13.30
C GLY A 355 14.44 10.14 -14.48
N ALA A 356 14.92 10.53 -15.66
CA ALA A 356 14.98 9.66 -16.81
C ALA A 356 16.33 9.83 -17.51
N LEU A 357 16.92 8.75 -17.99
CA LEU A 357 18.16 8.80 -18.74
C LEU A 357 18.17 7.75 -19.84
N THR A 358 18.84 8.07 -20.96
CA THR A 358 19.04 7.13 -22.05
C THR A 358 20.48 6.62 -22.02
N ILE A 359 20.63 5.31 -21.93
CA ILE A 359 21.93 4.63 -21.94
C ILE A 359 22.17 4.15 -23.36
N ALA A 360 23.19 4.72 -24.02
CA ALA A 360 23.60 4.29 -25.35
C ALA A 360 23.99 2.80 -25.34
N GLN A 361 23.97 2.18 -26.53
CA GLN A 361 24.44 0.81 -26.70
C GLN A 361 25.86 0.63 -26.14
N ARG A 362 26.11 -0.45 -25.40
CA ARG A 362 27.44 -0.77 -24.82
C ARG A 362 28.03 0.35 -23.97
N ALA A 363 27.19 1.23 -23.41
CA ALA A 363 27.62 2.36 -22.60
C ALA A 363 27.29 2.15 -21.12
N VAL A 364 27.95 2.95 -20.29
CA VAL A 364 27.65 3.08 -18.87
C VAL A 364 27.09 4.48 -18.62
N ALA A 365 26.04 4.57 -17.83
CA ALA A 365 25.52 5.82 -17.32
C ALA A 365 25.53 5.82 -15.79
N GLU A 366 25.57 7.01 -15.19
CA GLU A 366 25.58 7.18 -13.74
C GLU A 366 24.38 8.02 -13.29
N LEU A 367 23.71 7.53 -12.25
CA LEU A 367 22.71 8.24 -11.47
C LEU A 367 23.32 8.62 -10.12
N ARG A 368 23.11 9.87 -9.72
CA ARG A 368 23.49 10.37 -8.40
C ARG A 368 22.26 10.38 -7.50
N TRP A 369 22.38 9.72 -6.36
CA TRP A 369 21.32 9.63 -5.37
C TRP A 369 21.77 10.30 -4.06
N PRO A 370 21.30 11.53 -3.79
CA PRO A 370 21.60 12.23 -2.55
C PRO A 370 20.78 11.63 -1.39
N VAL A 371 21.45 10.97 -0.45
CA VAL A 371 20.81 10.34 0.72
C VAL A 371 20.98 11.21 1.96
N ARG A 372 19.85 11.61 2.57
CA ARG A 372 19.83 12.53 3.71
C ARG A 372 20.47 11.93 4.96
N ALA A 373 21.14 12.77 5.74
CA ALA A 373 21.47 12.45 7.12
C ALA A 373 20.21 12.44 8.00
N ASN A 374 20.25 11.67 9.10
CA ASN A 374 19.20 11.64 10.11
C ASN A 374 17.78 11.32 9.57
N ALA A 375 17.69 10.43 8.59
CA ALA A 375 16.42 9.86 8.14
C ALA A 375 16.08 8.65 9.01
N SER A 376 14.85 8.60 9.55
CA SER A 376 14.35 7.46 10.34
C SER A 376 13.68 6.37 9.50
N SER A 377 13.40 6.68 8.24
CA SER A 377 12.86 5.77 7.24
C SER A 377 13.96 5.25 6.31
N PRO A 378 13.78 4.04 5.75
CA PRO A 378 14.67 3.58 4.68
C PRO A 378 14.53 4.48 3.47
N SER A 379 15.62 4.62 2.70
CA SER A 379 15.61 5.33 1.42
C SER A 379 15.53 4.31 0.30
N LEU A 380 14.62 4.54 -0.65
CA LEU A 380 14.31 3.59 -1.72
C LEU A 380 14.57 4.24 -3.09
N ALA A 381 15.09 3.43 -4.01
CA ALA A 381 15.20 3.77 -5.42
C ALA A 381 14.66 2.63 -6.28
N GLU A 382 13.71 2.94 -7.17
CA GLU A 382 13.23 2.05 -8.22
C GLU A 382 13.74 2.53 -9.58
N ILE A 383 14.27 1.63 -10.40
CA ILE A 383 14.71 1.94 -11.75
C ILE A 383 13.95 1.03 -12.71
N TRP A 384 13.11 1.65 -13.54
CA TRP A 384 12.25 1.00 -14.50
C TRP A 384 12.81 1.15 -15.91
N PHE A 385 12.77 0.07 -16.67
CA PHE A 385 13.16 0.08 -18.07
C PHE A 385 11.95 -0.27 -18.93
N ALA A 386 11.65 0.60 -19.89
CA ALA A 386 10.62 0.34 -20.89
C ALA A 386 11.02 -0.87 -21.74
N SER A 387 10.13 -1.85 -21.85
CA SER A 387 10.37 -3.09 -22.59
C SER A 387 9.47 -3.13 -23.81
N ASN A 388 9.92 -2.54 -24.92
CA ASN A 388 9.24 -2.72 -26.21
C ASN A 388 9.76 -3.95 -26.97
N ASN A 389 10.95 -4.47 -26.63
CA ASN A 389 11.68 -5.50 -27.40
C ASN A 389 12.35 -6.58 -26.51
N GLY A 390 11.68 -7.05 -25.46
CA GLY A 390 12.17 -8.11 -24.58
C GLY A 390 13.03 -7.60 -23.41
N THR A 391 13.51 -8.52 -22.57
CA THR A 391 14.20 -8.19 -21.31
C THR A 391 15.47 -7.38 -21.57
N PRO A 392 15.60 -6.15 -21.04
CA PRO A 392 16.78 -5.33 -21.28
C PRO A 392 18.01 -5.97 -20.64
N SER A 393 19.13 -5.95 -21.37
CA SER A 393 20.41 -6.46 -20.90
C SER A 393 21.17 -5.34 -20.18
N ILE A 394 20.83 -5.15 -18.91
CA ILE A 394 21.38 -4.10 -18.04
C ILE A 394 22.06 -4.76 -16.85
N ASP A 395 23.22 -4.23 -16.47
CA ASP A 395 23.84 -4.54 -15.18
C ASP A 395 23.86 -3.29 -14.30
N VAL A 396 23.85 -3.47 -13.00
CA VAL A 396 23.90 -2.38 -12.01
C VAL A 396 25.10 -2.52 -11.08
N GLN A 397 25.75 -1.40 -10.77
CA GLN A 397 26.79 -1.31 -9.75
C GLN A 397 26.46 -0.16 -8.80
N ILE A 398 26.59 -0.39 -7.50
CA ILE A 398 26.34 0.62 -6.46
C ILE A 398 27.66 1.05 -5.83
N VAL A 399 27.84 2.37 -5.67
CA VAL A 399 29.01 2.95 -5.00
C VAL A 399 28.51 3.74 -3.77
N PRO A 400 28.77 3.24 -2.55
CA PRO A 400 28.46 3.98 -1.32
C PRO A 400 29.35 5.23 -1.17
N PRO A 401 28.90 6.25 -0.41
CA PRO A 401 29.72 7.42 -0.08
C PRO A 401 31.03 7.00 0.61
N GLY A 402 32.17 7.29 -0.02
CA GLY A 402 33.49 6.93 0.49
C GLY A 402 33.74 5.41 0.62
N GLY A 403 32.87 4.58 0.05
CA GLY A 403 32.92 3.13 0.13
C GLY A 403 33.49 2.48 -1.15
N VAL A 404 33.60 1.14 -1.09
CA VAL A 404 33.99 0.34 -2.25
C VAL A 404 32.76 0.02 -3.10
N ALA A 405 32.91 0.16 -4.42
CA ALA A 405 31.87 -0.21 -5.37
C ALA A 405 31.52 -1.71 -5.26
N SER A 406 30.25 -2.06 -5.46
CA SER A 406 29.85 -3.45 -5.63
C SER A 406 30.49 -4.06 -6.88
N ALA A 407 30.47 -5.38 -7.02
CA ALA A 407 30.61 -5.97 -8.36
C ALA A 407 29.41 -5.55 -9.23
N TRP A 408 29.51 -5.78 -10.54
CA TRP A 408 28.37 -5.63 -11.44
C TRP A 408 27.35 -6.73 -11.13
N LEU A 409 26.15 -6.33 -10.76
CA LEU A 409 25.00 -7.20 -10.52
C LEU A 409 24.22 -7.33 -11.81
N THR A 410 24.04 -8.57 -12.25
CA THR A 410 23.36 -8.98 -13.47
C THR A 410 21.95 -9.49 -13.17
N LEU A 411 21.17 -9.79 -14.20
CA LEU A 411 19.80 -10.25 -14.04
C LEU A 411 19.76 -11.57 -13.24
N GLY A 412 19.03 -11.57 -12.13
CA GLY A 412 18.92 -12.68 -11.19
C GLY A 412 19.70 -12.46 -9.89
N ASP A 413 20.61 -11.48 -9.87
CA ASP A 413 21.47 -11.20 -8.72
C ASP A 413 20.75 -10.37 -7.64
N ILE A 414 21.13 -10.63 -6.40
CA ILE A 414 20.86 -9.79 -5.23
C ILE A 414 22.20 -9.35 -4.65
N GLY A 415 22.40 -8.05 -4.53
CA GLY A 415 23.58 -7.48 -3.88
C GLY A 415 23.24 -6.95 -2.48
N THR A 416 23.94 -7.41 -1.46
CA THR A 416 23.77 -6.93 -0.09
C THR A 416 25.05 -6.28 0.39
N TYR A 417 25.00 -5.01 0.77
CA TYR A 417 26.11 -4.34 1.44
C TYR A 417 25.92 -4.51 2.95
N THR A 418 26.85 -5.18 3.63
CA THR A 418 26.73 -5.52 5.05
C THR A 418 27.74 -4.74 5.89
N ARG A 419 27.42 -4.50 7.17
CA ARG A 419 28.35 -3.96 8.17
C ARG A 419 28.22 -4.77 9.46
N GLY A 420 29.21 -5.60 9.77
CA GLY A 420 29.16 -6.46 10.94
C GLY A 420 28.00 -7.46 10.88
N GLY A 421 27.71 -8.00 9.70
CA GLY A 421 26.61 -8.94 9.44
C GLY A 421 25.24 -8.29 9.20
N GLU A 422 25.13 -6.96 9.35
CA GLU A 422 23.87 -6.24 9.18
C GLU A 422 23.76 -5.64 7.77
N ALA A 423 22.70 -5.97 7.04
CA ALA A 423 22.45 -5.50 5.66
C ALA A 423 22.11 -4.00 5.61
N ILE A 424 23.04 -3.12 5.23
CA ILE A 424 22.80 -1.67 5.15
C ILE A 424 22.29 -1.18 3.77
N CYS A 425 22.51 -1.96 2.71
CA CYS A 425 21.93 -1.75 1.39
C CYS A 425 21.54 -3.10 0.78
N THR A 426 20.42 -3.16 0.08
CA THR A 426 19.98 -4.32 -0.71
C THR A 426 19.66 -3.87 -2.12
N VAL A 427 20.21 -4.56 -3.12
CA VAL A 427 19.92 -4.38 -4.53
C VAL A 427 19.24 -5.63 -5.03
N VAL A 428 18.06 -5.49 -5.63
CA VAL A 428 17.25 -6.61 -6.12
C VAL A 428 17.06 -6.42 -7.62
N HIS A 429 17.66 -7.30 -8.42
CA HIS A 429 17.65 -7.22 -9.88
C HIS A 429 17.05 -8.51 -10.47
N LEU A 430 15.73 -8.63 -10.40
CA LEU A 430 15.00 -9.85 -10.81
C LEU A 430 14.27 -9.72 -12.15
N GLY A 431 14.40 -8.59 -12.84
CA GLY A 431 13.71 -8.35 -14.09
C GLY A 431 12.27 -7.88 -13.88
N ARG A 432 11.33 -8.58 -14.50
CA ARG A 432 9.90 -8.26 -14.42
C ARG A 432 9.31 -8.80 -13.11
N GLY A 433 8.92 -7.91 -12.21
CA GLY A 433 8.31 -8.25 -10.93
C GLY A 433 6.79 -8.14 -10.91
N ALA A 434 6.19 -8.31 -9.72
CA ALA A 434 4.73 -8.17 -9.52
C ALA A 434 4.23 -6.72 -9.68
N ARG A 435 5.12 -5.73 -9.52
CA ARG A 435 4.83 -4.30 -9.48
C ARG A 435 4.54 -3.63 -10.84
N GLY A 436 4.81 -4.31 -11.95
CA GLY A 436 4.63 -3.75 -13.30
C GLY A 436 5.22 -4.66 -14.37
N ASN A 437 4.81 -4.48 -15.62
CA ASN A 437 5.25 -5.29 -16.76
C ASN A 437 6.69 -5.02 -17.22
N GLY A 438 7.25 -3.90 -16.78
CA GLY A 438 8.60 -3.46 -17.04
C GLY A 438 9.63 -4.21 -16.21
N HIS A 439 10.87 -4.13 -16.66
CA HIS A 439 12.01 -4.58 -15.88
C HIS A 439 12.26 -3.54 -14.78
N MET A 440 12.33 -3.99 -13.53
CA MET A 440 12.60 -3.15 -12.36
C MET A 440 13.87 -3.57 -11.62
N ILE A 441 14.68 -2.61 -11.21
CA ILE A 441 15.76 -2.76 -10.22
C ILE A 441 15.34 -2.01 -8.95
N LEU A 442 15.30 -2.69 -7.80
CA LEU A 442 15.09 -2.06 -6.50
C LEU A 442 16.43 -1.87 -5.81
N ILE A 443 16.66 -0.69 -5.23
CA ILE A 443 17.76 -0.43 -4.33
C ILE A 443 17.17 0.13 -3.03
N ALA A 444 17.44 -0.54 -1.92
CA ALA A 444 16.90 -0.19 -0.62
C ALA A 444 18.02 0.04 0.40
N LEU A 445 18.05 1.23 0.99
CA LEU A 445 19.01 1.62 2.01
C LEU A 445 18.37 1.61 3.39
N ALA A 446 19.09 1.10 4.37
CA ALA A 446 18.71 1.25 5.77
C ALA A 446 18.60 2.74 6.15
N PRO A 447 17.79 3.11 7.16
CA PRO A 447 17.75 4.46 7.71
C PRO A 447 19.15 5.02 8.02
N THR A 448 19.35 6.32 7.83
CA THR A 448 20.62 6.98 8.21
C THR A 448 20.65 7.40 9.68
N SER A 449 19.51 7.34 10.37
CA SER A 449 19.40 7.36 11.83
C SER A 449 18.65 6.14 12.35
N ALA A 450 19.17 5.54 13.42
CA ALA A 450 18.53 4.42 14.11
C ALA A 450 18.63 4.62 15.62
N ARG A 451 17.54 4.40 16.36
CA ARG A 451 17.51 4.50 17.83
C ARG A 451 18.42 3.47 18.52
N SER A 452 18.71 2.34 17.87
CA SER A 452 19.48 1.22 18.41
C SER A 452 20.92 1.10 17.87
N GLY A 453 21.42 2.12 17.15
CA GLY A 453 22.85 2.31 16.87
C GLY A 453 23.56 1.37 15.89
N LEU A 454 23.00 0.19 15.56
CA LEU A 454 23.77 -0.85 14.84
C LEU A 454 23.63 -0.85 13.31
N ARG A 455 22.46 -0.54 12.76
CA ARG A 455 22.21 -0.59 11.30
C ARG A 455 21.90 0.80 10.76
N ARG A 456 22.86 1.39 10.05
CA ARG A 456 22.73 2.72 9.43
C ARG A 456 23.42 2.76 8.09
N ALA A 457 22.70 3.19 7.05
CA ALA A 457 23.33 3.55 5.79
C ALA A 457 24.17 4.83 5.95
N ALA A 458 25.16 5.01 5.09
CA ALA A 458 25.89 6.27 5.01
C ALA A 458 25.01 7.33 4.36
N ALA A 459 24.95 8.53 4.96
CA ALA A 459 24.43 9.70 4.29
C ALA A 459 25.45 10.23 3.26
N GLY A 460 24.97 10.95 2.25
CA GLY A 460 25.79 11.52 1.18
C GLY A 460 25.38 11.04 -0.21
N GLU A 461 26.25 11.29 -1.19
CA GLU A 461 26.01 10.92 -2.59
C GLU A 461 26.32 9.43 -2.82
N TRP A 462 25.26 8.65 -3.07
CA TRP A 462 25.38 7.29 -3.60
C TRP A 462 25.39 7.33 -5.12
N LEU A 463 26.26 6.55 -5.75
CA LEU A 463 26.25 6.40 -7.20
C LEU A 463 25.62 5.09 -7.61
N ILE A 464 24.70 5.16 -8.56
CA ILE A 464 24.09 4.00 -9.21
C ILE A 464 24.57 4.00 -10.66
N ARG A 465 25.39 3.02 -11.02
CA ARG A 465 25.92 2.85 -12.37
C ARG A 465 25.11 1.81 -13.10
N LEU A 466 24.66 2.14 -14.30
CA LEU A 466 23.89 1.27 -15.17
C LEU A 466 24.70 1.00 -16.44
N ARG A 467 24.97 -0.28 -16.73
CA ARG A 467 25.68 -0.71 -17.94
C ARG A 467 24.71 -1.35 -18.91
N ASN A 468 24.56 -0.78 -20.09
CA ASN A 468 23.78 -1.38 -21.17
C ASN A 468 24.67 -2.30 -22.00
N ASN A 469 24.43 -3.61 -21.93
CA ASN A 469 25.18 -4.60 -22.69
C ASN A 469 24.57 -4.86 -24.10
N ALA A 470 23.39 -4.31 -24.38
CA ALA A 470 22.69 -4.50 -25.63
C ALA A 470 23.29 -3.68 -26.79
N ARG A 471 22.85 -4.01 -28.01
CA ARG A 471 23.19 -3.30 -29.26
C ARG A 471 22.19 -2.19 -29.62
N SER A 472 21.30 -1.85 -28.70
CA SER A 472 20.34 -0.76 -28.83
C SER A 472 20.42 0.09 -27.58
N GLY A 473 20.09 1.38 -27.69
CA GLY A 473 19.90 2.22 -26.50
C GLY A 473 18.74 1.72 -25.64
N VAL A 474 18.76 2.06 -24.36
CA VAL A 474 17.65 1.81 -23.43
C VAL A 474 17.39 3.07 -22.60
N THR A 475 16.12 3.31 -22.28
CA THR A 475 15.73 4.39 -21.38
C THR A 475 15.41 3.82 -20.01
N ALA A 476 16.03 4.39 -18.99
CA ALA A 476 15.76 4.11 -17.59
C ALA A 476 14.95 5.26 -16.98
N HIS A 477 13.87 4.93 -16.28
CA HIS A 477 13.08 5.85 -15.47
C HIS A 477 13.36 5.53 -14.00
N ALA A 478 13.96 6.47 -13.29
CA ALA A 478 14.34 6.31 -11.90
C ALA A 478 13.38 7.07 -11.00
N TRP A 479 12.90 6.41 -9.96
CA TRP A 479 12.24 7.00 -8.80
C TRP A 479 13.17 6.84 -7.62
N MET A 480 13.73 7.92 -7.13
CA MET A 480 14.71 7.92 -6.04
C MET A 480 14.21 8.85 -4.96
N GLN A 481 14.09 8.35 -3.73
CA GLN A 481 13.70 9.18 -2.61
C GLN A 481 14.74 10.30 -2.38
N CYS A 482 14.31 11.54 -2.59
CA CYS A 482 15.04 12.78 -2.37
C CYS A 482 14.12 13.72 -1.57
N ASP A 483 14.41 13.98 -0.29
CA ASP A 483 13.53 14.85 0.50
C ASP A 483 13.75 16.35 0.13
N GLU A 484 12.67 17.15 0.16
CA GLU A 484 12.44 18.50 -0.42
C GLU A 484 13.43 19.66 -0.13
N SER A 485 14.63 19.41 0.39
CA SER A 485 15.59 20.49 0.76
C SER A 485 16.92 20.48 0.02
N SER A 486 17.18 19.54 -0.90
CA SER A 486 18.34 19.65 -1.77
C SER A 486 18.00 20.49 -3.00
N ASP A 487 18.65 21.66 -3.13
CA ASP A 487 18.70 22.44 -4.38
C ASP A 487 19.28 21.65 -5.57
N GLU A 488 19.75 20.43 -5.33
CA GLU A 488 20.28 19.50 -6.31
C GLU A 488 19.19 18.53 -6.77
N THR A 489 18.73 18.72 -8.00
CA THR A 489 18.03 17.70 -8.80
C THR A 489 18.98 16.51 -9.01
N PRO A 490 18.51 15.25 -9.13
CA PRO A 490 19.35 14.19 -9.68
C PRO A 490 19.84 14.59 -11.08
N LEU A 491 21.12 14.94 -11.17
CA LEU A 491 21.77 15.37 -12.41
C LEU A 491 22.40 14.18 -13.12
N VAL A 492 22.20 14.11 -14.44
CA VAL A 492 22.99 13.23 -15.32
C VAL A 492 24.44 13.70 -15.22
N ALA A 493 25.33 12.85 -14.70
CA ALA A 493 26.76 13.17 -14.70
C ALA A 493 27.27 13.23 -16.15
N PRO A 494 28.04 14.26 -16.54
CA PRO A 494 28.62 14.32 -17.88
C PRO A 494 29.57 13.13 -18.06
N SER A 495 29.39 12.41 -19.16
CA SER A 495 30.29 11.34 -19.59
C SER A 495 31.72 11.87 -19.69
N ARG A 496 32.65 11.29 -18.93
CA ARG A 496 34.09 11.50 -19.09
C ARG A 496 34.67 10.52 -20.08
#